data_AF-A0A350QKK8-F1
#
_entry.id   AF-A0A350QKK8-F1
#
_cell.length_a   1.000
_cell.length_b   1.000
_cell.length_c   1.000
_cell.angle_alpha   90.00
_cell.angle_beta   90.00
_cell.angle_gamma   90.00
#
_symmetry.space_group_name_H-M   'P 1'
#
loop_
_entity.id
_entity.type
_entity.pdbx_description
1 polymer ?
#
loop_
_entity_poly.entity_id
_entity_poly.type
_entity_poly.pdbx_seq_one_letter_code
_entity_poly.pdbx_strand_id
1 'polypeptide(L)'
;EIVYNPSYDLLFAEETRSDLQGYEQGKLTKLGAVSVDTGIFTGRSPKDKYIVRDDTTRNTVWWSDQGKNDNKPISTEVWADLKSLVTRQLSGKRLFVVDTYCGANADTRLAVRFITEVAWQAHFVKNMFIRPTDEELKSYKPDFIVMNGAKCTNPNWQQQGL
;
A
#
# COMPACT_ATOMS: atom_id res chain seq x y z
N GLU A 1 15.09 6.79 8.51
CA GLU A 1 14.71 8.11 7.94
C GLU A 1 13.26 8.02 7.46
N ILE A 2 12.47 9.09 7.60
CA ILE A 2 11.09 9.15 7.11
C ILE A 2 10.98 10.31 6.11
N VAL A 3 10.49 10.01 4.91
CA VAL A 3 10.13 10.98 3.88
C VAL A 3 8.62 11.17 3.91
N TYR A 4 8.16 12.24 4.56
CA TYR A 4 6.74 12.51 4.76
C TYR A 4 6.18 13.41 3.66
N ASN A 5 5.04 13.01 3.07
CA ASN A 5 4.31 13.72 2.01
C ASN A 5 5.24 14.31 0.92
N PRO A 6 6.11 13.50 0.29
CA PRO A 6 7.11 14.00 -0.66
C PRO A 6 6.47 14.79 -1.80
N SER A 7 7.15 15.86 -2.24
CA SER A 7 6.77 16.61 -3.44
C SER A 7 7.00 15.76 -4.70
N TYR A 8 6.41 16.18 -5.83
CA TYR A 8 6.67 15.53 -7.11
C TYR A 8 8.13 15.65 -7.54
N ASP A 9 8.78 16.78 -7.28
CA ASP A 9 10.20 16.97 -7.60
C ASP A 9 11.10 16.03 -6.80
N LEU A 10 10.79 15.83 -5.51
CA LEU A 10 11.51 14.86 -4.67
C LEU A 10 11.28 13.43 -5.18
N LEU A 11 10.03 13.05 -5.48
CA LEU A 11 9.72 11.73 -6.03
C LEU A 11 10.43 11.49 -7.36
N PHE A 12 10.46 12.47 -8.26
CA PHE A 12 11.18 12.39 -9.51
C PHE A 12 12.67 12.17 -9.29
N ALA A 13 13.29 12.92 -8.38
CA ALA A 13 14.70 12.73 -8.02
C ALA A 13 14.95 11.34 -7.44
N GLU A 14 14.07 10.84 -6.57
CA GLU A 14 14.19 9.52 -5.96
C GLU A 14 14.07 8.39 -6.98
N GLU A 15 13.12 8.49 -7.92
CA GLU A 15 12.84 7.44 -8.90
C GLU A 15 13.89 7.36 -10.03
N THR A 16 14.64 8.44 -10.25
CA THR A 16 15.67 8.54 -11.30
C THR A 16 17.09 8.30 -10.79
N ARG A 17 17.23 7.95 -9.51
CA ARG A 17 18.50 7.57 -8.90
C ARG A 17 19.16 6.39 -9.61
N SER A 18 20.47 6.49 -9.82
CA SER A 18 21.26 5.47 -10.53
C SER A 18 21.57 4.23 -9.70
N ASP A 19 21.41 4.28 -8.38
CA ASP A 19 21.69 3.18 -7.46
C ASP A 19 20.49 2.25 -7.22
N LEU A 20 19.32 2.56 -7.78
CA LEU A 20 18.12 1.72 -7.68
C LEU A 20 18.30 0.41 -8.47
N GLN A 21 17.79 -0.69 -7.90
CA GLN A 21 17.90 -2.02 -8.48
C GLN A 21 16.53 -2.70 -8.63
N GLY A 22 16.45 -3.66 -9.54
CA GLY A 22 15.26 -4.47 -9.77
C GLY A 22 14.02 -3.61 -10.05
N TYR A 23 12.90 -3.95 -9.42
CA TYR A 23 11.60 -3.28 -9.61
C TYR A 23 11.49 -1.91 -8.96
N GLU A 24 12.54 -1.42 -8.30
CA GLU A 24 12.56 -0.05 -7.77
C GLU A 24 12.93 0.96 -8.85
N GLN A 25 13.63 0.53 -9.90
CA GLN A 25 14.21 1.40 -10.91
C GLN A 25 13.14 2.08 -11.77
N GLY A 26 13.13 3.41 -11.76
CA GLY A 26 12.43 4.22 -12.75
C GLY A 26 13.30 4.51 -13.98
N LYS A 27 12.67 4.62 -15.15
CA LYS A 27 13.31 5.05 -16.40
C LYS A 27 12.61 6.29 -16.95
N LEU A 28 13.37 7.36 -17.16
CA LEU A 28 12.86 8.56 -17.79
C LEU A 28 12.55 8.30 -19.28
N THR A 29 11.30 8.55 -19.66
CA THR A 29 10.85 8.40 -21.05
C THR A 29 11.10 9.68 -21.85
N LYS A 30 10.99 9.60 -23.18
CA LYS A 30 11.07 10.77 -24.08
C LYS A 30 9.98 11.82 -23.82
N LEU A 31 8.91 11.45 -23.10
CA LEU A 31 7.81 12.34 -22.75
C LEU A 31 8.03 13.07 -21.42
N GLY A 32 9.15 12.83 -20.73
CA GLY A 32 9.44 13.41 -19.41
C GLY A 32 8.79 12.67 -18.24
N ALA A 33 7.92 11.68 -18.50
CA ALA A 33 7.38 10.81 -17.46
C ALA A 33 8.38 9.70 -17.08
N VAL A 34 8.40 9.32 -15.80
CA VAL A 34 9.11 8.14 -15.31
C VAL A 34 8.24 6.90 -15.56
N SER A 35 8.84 5.84 -16.10
CA SER A 35 8.22 4.53 -16.29
C SER A 35 8.88 3.49 -15.38
N VAL A 36 8.09 2.56 -14.83
CA VAL A 36 8.54 1.51 -13.91
C VAL A 36 8.06 0.13 -14.40
N ASP A 37 8.76 -0.92 -14.00
CA ASP A 37 8.40 -2.31 -14.27
C ASP A 37 7.98 -3.00 -12.96
N THR A 38 6.82 -3.68 -12.98
CA THR A 38 6.25 -4.39 -11.83
C THR A 38 6.49 -5.90 -11.86
N GLY A 39 7.28 -6.36 -12.83
CA GLY A 39 7.62 -7.77 -13.03
C GLY A 39 6.41 -8.57 -13.49
N ILE A 40 6.21 -9.74 -12.88
CA ILE A 40 5.11 -10.64 -13.24
C ILE A 40 3.72 -10.11 -12.81
N PHE A 41 3.67 -9.13 -11.90
CA PHE A 41 2.44 -8.61 -11.32
C PHE A 41 1.87 -7.45 -12.15
N THR A 42 1.47 -7.76 -13.38
CA THR A 42 0.93 -6.78 -14.35
C THR A 42 -0.56 -6.47 -14.17
N GLY A 43 -1.16 -6.97 -13.08
CA GLY A 43 -2.57 -6.83 -12.78
C GLY A 43 -2.90 -7.19 -11.34
N ARG A 44 -4.20 -7.22 -11.03
CA ARG A 44 -4.68 -7.62 -9.70
C ARG A 44 -4.52 -9.13 -9.50
N SER A 45 -4.27 -9.54 -8.26
CA SER A 45 -4.28 -10.94 -7.83
C SER A 45 -5.53 -11.26 -6.98
N PRO A 46 -6.72 -11.46 -7.59
CA PRO A 46 -7.96 -11.72 -6.84
C PRO A 46 -7.86 -12.99 -5.97
N LYS A 47 -7.07 -13.98 -6.41
CA LYS A 47 -6.82 -15.21 -5.66
C LYS A 47 -6.04 -14.98 -4.37
N ASP A 48 -5.33 -13.87 -4.22
CA ASP A 48 -4.56 -13.54 -3.01
C ASP A 48 -5.24 -12.47 -2.14
N LYS A 49 -6.50 -12.12 -2.44
CA LYS A 49 -7.31 -11.20 -1.62
C LYS A 49 -7.92 -11.92 -0.42
N TYR A 50 -7.64 -11.41 0.78
CA TYR A 50 -8.17 -11.91 2.04
C TYR A 50 -8.73 -10.78 2.91
N ILE A 51 -9.74 -11.09 3.72
CA ILE A 51 -10.35 -10.18 4.70
C ILE A 51 -10.42 -10.92 6.04
N VAL A 52 -9.99 -10.27 7.13
CA VAL A 52 -10.09 -10.84 8.47
C VAL A 52 -11.56 -11.02 8.83
N ARG A 53 -11.94 -12.23 9.24
CA ARG A 53 -13.29 -12.53 9.74
C ARG A 53 -13.29 -12.47 11.26
N ASP A 54 -13.59 -11.27 11.78
CA ASP A 54 -13.73 -10.96 13.21
C ASP A 54 -15.14 -10.44 13.50
N ASP A 55 -15.42 -9.99 14.72
CA ASP A 55 -16.75 -9.55 15.11
C ASP A 55 -17.24 -8.29 14.38
N THR A 56 -16.33 -7.50 13.80
CA THR A 56 -16.66 -6.33 12.99
C THR A 56 -17.19 -6.75 11.61
N THR A 57 -16.56 -7.75 11.00
CA THR A 57 -16.79 -8.13 9.60
C THR A 57 -17.73 -9.33 9.43
N ARG A 58 -17.82 -10.22 10.45
CA ARG A 58 -18.49 -11.53 10.38
C ARG A 58 -19.88 -11.48 9.75
N ASN A 59 -20.67 -10.48 10.15
CA ASN A 59 -22.09 -10.38 9.77
C ASN A 59 -22.38 -9.33 8.70
N THR A 60 -21.36 -8.63 8.19
CA THR A 60 -21.54 -7.45 7.31
C THR A 60 -20.82 -7.60 5.96
N VAL A 61 -19.75 -8.39 5.90
CA VAL A 61 -19.03 -8.68 4.65
C VAL A 61 -19.75 -9.78 3.88
N TRP A 62 -19.85 -9.63 2.55
CA TRP A 62 -20.31 -10.69 1.65
C TRP A 62 -19.19 -11.71 1.44
N TRP A 63 -19.22 -12.83 2.15
CA TRP A 63 -18.12 -13.79 2.16
C TRP A 63 -18.09 -14.71 0.94
N SER A 64 -16.91 -15.20 0.57
CA SER A 64 -16.75 -16.13 -0.56
C SER A 64 -17.28 -17.55 -0.29
N ASP A 65 -17.49 -17.91 0.97
CA ASP A 65 -18.17 -19.16 1.37
C ASP A 65 -19.71 -19.03 1.35
N GLN A 66 -20.24 -17.83 1.04
CA GLN A 66 -21.67 -17.53 0.89
C GLN A 66 -22.07 -17.31 -0.58
N GLY A 67 -21.11 -17.23 -1.51
CA GLY A 67 -21.36 -17.00 -2.92
C GLY A 67 -20.07 -16.77 -3.72
N LYS A 68 -20.19 -16.65 -5.05
CA LYS A 68 -19.03 -16.49 -5.94
C LYS A 68 -18.48 -15.06 -5.89
N ASN A 69 -17.44 -14.84 -5.08
CA ASN A 69 -16.67 -13.59 -4.99
C ASN A 69 -15.25 -13.86 -4.43
N ASP A 70 -14.42 -12.83 -4.30
CA ASP A 70 -13.02 -12.94 -3.85
C ASP A 70 -12.81 -12.63 -2.35
N ASN A 71 -13.87 -12.43 -1.56
CA ASN A 71 -13.79 -12.05 -0.14
C ASN A 71 -13.52 -13.27 0.74
N LYS A 72 -12.31 -13.84 0.60
CA LYS A 72 -11.86 -15.02 1.34
C LYS A 72 -11.59 -14.65 2.81
N PRO A 73 -12.13 -15.40 3.78
CA PRO A 73 -11.88 -15.14 5.19
C PRO A 73 -10.47 -15.61 5.60
N ILE A 74 -9.82 -14.84 6.47
CA ILE A 74 -8.65 -15.29 7.26
C ILE A 74 -8.90 -15.07 8.75
N SER A 75 -8.18 -15.81 9.59
CA SER A 75 -8.22 -15.64 11.03
C SER A 75 -7.37 -14.46 11.49
N THR A 76 -7.59 -14.02 12.73
CA THR A 76 -6.81 -12.96 13.38
C THR A 76 -5.35 -13.36 13.58
N GLU A 77 -5.07 -14.66 13.77
CA GLU A 77 -3.72 -15.21 13.97
C GLU A 77 -2.93 -15.16 12.66
N VAL A 78 -3.53 -15.63 11.55
CA VAL A 78 -2.90 -15.54 10.23
C VAL A 78 -2.62 -14.09 9.86
N TRP A 79 -3.56 -13.19 10.13
CA TRP A 79 -3.34 -11.75 9.95
C TRP A 79 -2.17 -11.22 10.78
N ALA A 80 -2.04 -11.62 12.05
CA ALA A 80 -0.94 -11.18 12.90
C ALA A 80 0.43 -11.63 12.35
N ASP A 81 0.52 -12.85 11.82
CA ASP A 81 1.72 -13.36 11.15
C ASP A 81 2.06 -12.53 9.90
N LEU A 82 1.07 -12.30 9.02
CA LEU A 82 1.25 -11.49 7.81
C LEU A 82 1.67 -10.04 8.15
N LYS A 83 1.05 -9.44 9.18
CA LYS A 83 1.42 -8.12 9.68
C LYS A 83 2.86 -8.10 10.20
N SER A 84 3.30 -9.16 10.89
CA SER A 84 4.68 -9.30 11.37
C SER A 84 5.69 -9.34 10.22
N LEU A 85 5.38 -10.05 9.13
CA LEU A 85 6.24 -10.09 7.93
C LEU A 85 6.42 -8.69 7.33
N VAL A 86 5.32 -7.96 7.12
CA VAL A 86 5.37 -6.61 6.53
C VAL A 86 6.05 -5.61 7.44
N THR A 87 5.74 -5.62 8.74
CA THR A 87 6.37 -4.69 9.70
C THR A 87 7.86 -4.96 9.85
N ARG A 88 8.29 -6.23 9.88
CA ARG A 88 9.71 -6.59 9.84
C ARG A 88 10.38 -6.12 8.56
N GLN A 89 9.72 -6.30 7.41
CA GLN A 89 10.22 -5.85 6.12
C GLN A 89 10.45 -4.33 6.08
N LEU A 90 9.55 -3.54 6.66
CA LEU A 90 9.62 -2.08 6.65
C LEU A 90 10.47 -1.50 7.79
N SER A 91 10.81 -2.29 8.82
CA SER A 91 11.58 -1.83 9.98
C SER A 91 13.04 -1.54 9.63
N GLY A 92 13.62 -0.52 10.28
CA GLY A 92 15.04 -0.18 10.14
C GLY A 92 15.44 0.44 8.80
N LYS A 93 14.45 0.83 7.96
CA LYS A 93 14.68 1.37 6.62
C LYS A 93 14.33 2.85 6.51
N ARG A 94 14.70 3.42 5.38
CA ARG A 94 14.11 4.67 4.90
C ARG A 94 12.71 4.37 4.36
N LEU A 95 11.71 5.11 4.84
CA LEU A 95 10.32 4.92 4.44
C LEU A 95 9.73 6.20 3.86
N PHE A 96 8.86 6.03 2.88
CA PHE A 96 7.97 7.07 2.38
C PHE A 96 6.62 6.92 3.07
N VAL A 97 6.13 8.02 3.64
CA VAL A 97 4.81 8.08 4.29
C VAL A 97 3.98 9.13 3.58
N VAL A 98 2.82 8.74 3.06
CA VAL A 98 1.92 9.62 2.32
C VAL A 98 0.54 9.62 2.95
N ASP A 99 0.14 10.75 3.50
CA ASP A 99 -1.20 11.00 4.02
C ASP A 99 -2.08 11.57 2.91
N THR A 100 -3.23 10.93 2.69
CA THR A 100 -4.15 11.22 1.58
C THR A 100 -5.61 11.12 2.00
N TYR A 101 -6.54 11.52 1.12
CA TYR A 101 -7.97 11.26 1.26
C TYR A 101 -8.50 10.35 0.15
N CYS A 102 -9.40 9.44 0.54
CA CYS A 102 -10.23 8.65 -0.36
C CYS A 102 -11.69 9.10 -0.23
N GLY A 103 -12.24 9.71 -1.28
CA GLY A 103 -13.55 10.38 -1.26
C GLY A 103 -13.41 11.91 -1.19
N ALA A 104 -14.15 12.61 -2.04
CA ALA A 104 -14.04 14.06 -2.18
C ALA A 104 -14.74 14.84 -1.06
N ASN A 105 -15.81 14.28 -0.48
CA ASN A 105 -16.61 14.96 0.52
C ASN A 105 -16.07 14.67 1.92
N ALA A 106 -15.91 15.73 2.73
CA ALA A 106 -15.32 15.63 4.06
C ALA A 106 -16.13 14.78 5.05
N ASP A 107 -17.44 14.67 4.84
CA ASP A 107 -18.38 13.92 5.70
C ASP A 107 -18.31 12.40 5.52
N THR A 108 -17.69 11.93 4.43
CA THR A 108 -17.70 10.52 4.02
C THR A 108 -16.34 9.99 3.57
N ARG A 109 -15.32 10.87 3.50
CA ARG A 109 -13.96 10.47 3.11
C ARG A 109 -13.27 9.65 4.19
N LEU A 110 -12.34 8.81 3.76
CA LEU A 110 -11.36 8.17 4.64
C LEU A 110 -10.03 8.93 4.56
N ALA A 111 -9.44 9.23 5.71
CA ALA A 111 -8.03 9.60 5.83
C ALA A 111 -7.17 8.33 5.74
N VAL A 112 -6.41 8.17 4.66
CA VAL A 112 -5.57 6.99 4.42
C VAL A 112 -4.08 7.35 4.48
N ARG A 113 -3.35 6.70 5.40
CA ARG A 113 -1.89 6.74 5.50
C ARG A 113 -1.25 5.58 4.77
N PHE A 114 -0.44 5.87 3.76
CA PHE A 114 0.37 4.89 3.04
C PHE A 114 1.80 4.86 3.58
N ILE A 115 2.37 3.66 3.70
CA ILE A 115 3.76 3.44 4.12
C ILE A 115 4.42 2.51 3.11
N THR A 116 5.49 2.98 2.47
CA THR A 116 6.25 2.23 1.46
C THR A 116 7.75 2.37 1.69
N GLU A 117 8.55 1.41 1.23
CA GLU A 117 10.01 1.55 1.15
C GLU A 117 10.50 1.97 -0.25
N VAL A 118 9.60 2.05 -1.24
CA VAL A 118 9.91 2.36 -2.65
C VAL A 118 9.24 3.68 -3.05
N ALA A 119 10.01 4.58 -3.68
CA ALA A 119 9.57 5.93 -4.04
C ALA A 119 8.38 5.94 -5.01
N TRP A 120 8.45 5.16 -6.10
CA TRP A 120 7.38 5.14 -7.10
C TRP A 120 6.05 4.64 -6.55
N GLN A 121 6.06 3.81 -5.49
CA GLN A 121 4.84 3.38 -4.81
C GLN A 121 4.19 4.53 -4.04
N ALA A 122 5.00 5.41 -3.42
CA ALA A 122 4.52 6.64 -2.79
C ALA A 122 4.01 7.65 -3.84
N HIS A 123 4.69 7.76 -4.98
CA HIS A 123 4.23 8.57 -6.11
C HIS A 123 2.89 8.09 -6.66
N PHE A 124 2.71 6.78 -6.81
CA PHE A 124 1.45 6.20 -7.26
C PHE A 124 0.27 6.68 -6.39
N VAL A 125 0.38 6.57 -5.06
CA VAL A 125 -0.71 6.98 -4.17
C VAL A 125 -0.89 8.50 -4.11
N LYS A 126 0.17 9.29 -4.31
CA LYS A 126 0.08 10.75 -4.44
C LYS A 126 -0.72 11.19 -5.68
N ASN A 127 -0.67 10.40 -6.76
CA ASN A 127 -1.45 10.62 -7.98
C ASN A 127 -2.90 10.15 -7.82
N MET A 128 -3.10 8.97 -7.25
CA MET A 128 -4.42 8.30 -7.26
C MET A 128 -5.38 8.80 -6.18
N PHE A 129 -4.87 9.34 -5.08
CA PHE A 129 -5.68 9.83 -3.97
C PHE A 129 -5.71 11.36 -3.91
N ILE A 130 -6.70 11.90 -3.19
CA ILE A 130 -6.82 13.34 -3.00
C ILE A 130 -5.73 13.80 -2.02
N ARG A 131 -4.97 14.81 -2.45
CA ARG A 131 -3.87 15.37 -1.67
C ARG A 131 -4.44 16.36 -0.65
N PRO A 132 -4.22 16.16 0.65
CA PRO A 132 -4.57 17.14 1.67
C PRO A 132 -3.76 18.42 1.46
N THR A 133 -4.32 19.54 1.87
CA THR A 133 -3.59 20.80 1.99
C THR A 133 -2.66 20.77 3.21
N ASP A 134 -1.66 21.66 3.25
CA ASP A 134 -0.75 21.77 4.40
C ASP A 134 -1.50 22.07 5.72
N GLU A 135 -2.63 22.77 5.64
CA GLU A 135 -3.48 23.04 6.82
C GLU A 135 -4.18 21.76 7.31
N GLU A 136 -4.76 20.98 6.39
CA GLU A 136 -5.40 19.70 6.72
C GLU A 136 -4.40 18.70 7.35
N LEU A 137 -3.13 18.75 6.93
CA LEU A 137 -2.08 17.88 7.46
C LEU A 137 -1.76 18.13 8.95
N LYS A 138 -1.94 19.37 9.45
CA LYS A 138 -1.64 19.70 10.85
C LYS A 138 -2.51 18.93 11.85
N SER A 139 -3.75 18.63 11.48
CA SER A 139 -4.70 17.89 12.30
C SER A 139 -5.04 16.51 11.72
N TYR A 140 -4.20 15.98 10.83
CA TYR A 140 -4.48 14.74 10.12
C TYR A 140 -4.44 13.53 11.04
N LYS A 141 -5.53 12.74 11.03
CA LYS A 141 -5.65 11.48 11.75
C LYS A 141 -6.09 10.40 10.78
N PRO A 142 -5.29 9.34 10.54
CA PRO A 142 -5.67 8.29 9.61
C PRO A 142 -6.79 7.43 10.17
N ASP A 143 -7.81 7.16 9.35
CA ASP A 143 -8.85 6.16 9.57
C ASP A 143 -8.38 4.77 9.11
N PHE A 144 -7.50 4.74 8.10
CA PHE A 144 -6.97 3.52 7.53
C PHE A 144 -5.47 3.64 7.25
N ILE A 145 -4.74 2.53 7.43
CA ILE A 145 -3.30 2.45 7.16
C ILE A 145 -3.06 1.36 6.13
N VAL A 146 -2.32 1.69 5.08
CA VAL A 146 -1.89 0.76 4.04
C VAL A 146 -0.38 0.63 4.11
N MET A 147 0.10 -0.57 4.45
CA MET A 147 1.52 -0.90 4.49
C MET A 147 1.89 -1.71 3.25
N ASN A 148 2.75 -1.18 2.40
CA ASN A 148 3.21 -1.87 1.19
C ASN A 148 4.53 -2.61 1.47
N GLY A 149 4.41 -3.90 1.78
CA GLY A 149 5.54 -4.80 2.00
C GLY A 149 5.91 -5.65 0.77
N ALA A 150 5.80 -5.12 -0.45
CA ALA A 150 5.96 -5.90 -1.70
C ALA A 150 7.26 -6.70 -1.82
N LYS A 151 8.30 -6.35 -1.07
CA LYS A 151 9.59 -7.05 -1.05
C LYS A 151 9.67 -8.26 -0.12
N CYS A 152 8.63 -8.52 0.69
CA CYS A 152 8.53 -9.74 1.49
C CYS A 152 7.44 -10.67 0.95
N THR A 153 7.56 -11.95 1.27
CA THR A 153 6.59 -12.99 0.93
C THR A 153 6.26 -13.81 2.17
N ASN A 154 5.16 -14.57 2.10
CA ASN A 154 4.78 -15.49 3.17
C ASN A 154 5.28 -16.91 2.86
N PRO A 155 6.31 -17.43 3.55
CA PRO A 155 6.79 -18.80 3.32
C PRO A 155 5.83 -19.87 3.87
N ASN A 156 4.92 -19.51 4.77
CA ASN A 156 4.02 -20.44 5.47
C ASN A 156 2.63 -20.51 4.84
N TRP A 157 2.44 -19.95 3.64
CA TRP A 157 1.13 -19.83 3.00
C TRP A 157 0.39 -21.18 2.88
N GLN A 158 1.10 -22.25 2.55
CA GLN A 158 0.52 -23.61 2.44
C GLN A 158 -0.01 -24.12 3.79
N GLN A 159 0.74 -23.89 4.87
CA GLN A 159 0.34 -24.31 6.22
C GLN A 159 -0.85 -23.50 6.73
N GLN A 160 -0.95 -22.24 6.31
CA GLN A 160 -2.03 -21.33 6.67
C GLN A 160 -3.27 -21.47 5.77
N GLY A 161 -3.21 -22.31 4.73
CA GLY A 161 -4.31 -22.51 3.78
C GLY A 161 -4.62 -21.28 2.92
N LEU A 162 -3.60 -20.46 2.66
CA LEU A 162 -3.69 -19.28 1.78
C LEU A 162 -3.43 -19.61 0.32
#